data_AF-E3MBX9-F1
#
_entry.id   AF-E3MBX9-F1
#
_cell.length_a   1.000
_cell.length_b   1.000
_cell.length_c   1.000
_cell.angle_alpha   90.00
_cell.angle_beta   90.00
_cell.angle_gamma   90.00
#
_symmetry.space_group_name_H-M   'P 1'
#
loop_
_entity.id
_entity.type
_entity.pdbx_description
1 polymer ?
#
loop_
_entity_poly.entity_id
_entity_poly.type
_entity_poly.pdbx_seq_one_letter_code
_entity_poly.pdbx_strand_id
1 'polypeptide(L)'
;MTKLTKESEKPPDFTCNSCGEICCSLASLHRHRDNRYHTSRKCLLCNLFLSKKENSKNHLVHAHNIQKPMTCRCCDWIFLSNMEYCHHRMFLKGTRTDSSYPLILNECPPGFYYGEESKWLDESKEILVKWQMGKLNEEIPSTSKISTPSSSDTVSPALRSRAPAKKKGFMIKDILGWG
;
A
#
# COMPACT_ATOMS: atom_id res chain seq x y z
N MET A 1 46.41 -18.49 29.00
CA MET A 1 45.06 -18.89 28.55
C MET A 1 44.21 -17.63 28.53
N THR A 2 44.14 -16.96 27.37
CA THR A 2 43.41 -15.69 27.21
C THR A 2 41.91 -15.97 27.05
N LYS A 3 41.11 -15.35 27.90
CA LYS A 3 39.64 -15.37 27.88
C LYS A 3 39.17 -14.67 26.61
N LEU A 4 38.57 -15.40 25.67
CA LEU A 4 37.77 -14.80 24.59
C LEU A 4 36.46 -14.28 25.21
N THR A 5 36.35 -12.97 25.36
CA THR A 5 35.07 -12.32 25.62
C THR A 5 34.23 -12.41 24.35
N LYS A 6 33.12 -13.15 24.43
CA LYS A 6 32.07 -13.17 23.42
C LYS A 6 31.47 -11.76 23.38
N GLU A 7 31.90 -10.94 22.43
CA GLU A 7 31.20 -9.71 22.08
C GLU A 7 29.77 -10.10 21.72
N SER A 8 28.83 -9.68 22.56
CA SER A 8 27.42 -9.77 22.29
C SER A 8 27.13 -8.84 21.11
N GLU A 9 27.11 -9.39 19.90
CA GLU A 9 26.50 -8.74 18.74
C GLU A 9 25.07 -8.35 19.16
N LYS A 10 24.87 -7.06 19.46
CA LYS A 10 23.54 -6.50 19.67
C LYS A 10 22.79 -6.71 18.34
N PRO A 11 21.65 -7.44 18.31
CA PRO A 11 20.90 -7.61 17.08
C PRO A 11 20.55 -6.21 16.52
N PRO A 12 20.54 -6.04 15.19
CA PRO A 12 20.20 -4.75 14.57
C PRO A 12 18.85 -4.28 15.12
N ASP A 13 18.80 -3.06 15.62
CA ASP A 13 17.59 -2.50 16.21
C ASP A 13 16.46 -2.51 15.15
N PHE A 14 15.40 -3.31 15.34
CA PHE A 14 14.25 -3.36 14.42
C PHE A 14 13.33 -2.17 14.65
N THR A 15 13.82 -0.99 14.31
CA THR A 15 13.14 0.29 14.55
C THR A 15 12.10 0.55 13.47
N CYS A 16 10.91 1.00 13.85
CA CYS A 16 9.90 1.46 12.90
C CYS A 16 10.26 2.86 12.39
N ASN A 17 10.57 2.99 11.09
CA ASN A 17 10.91 4.28 10.48
C ASN A 17 9.81 5.34 10.59
N SER A 18 8.55 4.95 10.82
CA SER A 18 7.44 5.91 10.96
C SER A 18 7.25 6.47 12.38
N CYS A 19 7.59 5.71 13.43
CA CYS A 19 7.31 6.13 14.81
C CYS A 19 8.49 5.96 15.79
N GLY A 20 9.61 5.40 15.33
CA GLY A 20 10.79 5.15 16.16
C GLY A 20 10.65 3.98 17.14
N GLU A 21 9.53 3.24 17.14
CA GLU A 21 9.36 2.10 18.05
C GLU A 21 10.34 0.98 17.73
N ILE A 22 11.11 0.56 18.72
CA ILE A 22 12.07 -0.54 18.59
C ILE A 22 11.34 -1.85 18.87
N CYS A 23 11.32 -2.73 17.88
CA CYS A 23 10.76 -4.07 18.00
C CYS A 23 11.85 -5.09 18.33
N CYS A 24 11.50 -6.16 19.05
CA CYS A 24 12.44 -7.23 19.38
C CYS A 24 12.75 -8.18 18.21
N SER A 25 12.05 -8.06 17.09
CA SER A 25 12.24 -8.89 15.89
C SER A 25 11.61 -8.24 14.66
N LEU A 26 12.10 -8.62 13.47
CA LEU A 26 11.51 -8.21 12.19
C LEU A 26 10.04 -8.62 12.06
N ALA A 27 9.67 -9.82 12.54
CA ALA A 27 8.28 -10.27 12.53
C ALA A 27 7.38 -9.38 13.41
N SER A 28 7.90 -8.94 14.56
CA SER A 28 7.19 -8.01 15.44
C SER A 28 7.09 -6.61 14.82
N LEU A 29 8.12 -6.15 14.10
CA LEU A 29 8.07 -4.90 13.33
C LEU A 29 7.02 -4.96 12.21
N HIS A 30 6.94 -6.07 11.47
CA HIS A 30 5.91 -6.26 10.45
C HIS A 30 4.51 -6.23 11.05
N ARG A 31 4.30 -6.96 12.15
CA ARG A 31 3.01 -6.95 12.86
C ARG A 31 2.69 -5.57 13.44
N HIS A 32 3.69 -4.88 13.99
CA HIS A 32 3.55 -3.51 14.45
C HIS A 32 3.03 -2.63 13.32
N ARG A 33 3.64 -2.68 12.12
CA ARG A 33 3.21 -1.88 10.96
C ARG A 33 1.84 -2.28 10.40
N ASP A 34 1.51 -3.57 10.44
CA ASP A 34 0.19 -4.06 10.03
C ASP A 34 -0.94 -3.58 10.97
N ASN A 35 -0.62 -3.42 12.26
CA ASN A 35 -1.59 -3.07 13.30
C ASN A 35 -1.60 -1.59 13.66
N ARG A 36 -0.48 -0.88 13.47
CA ARG A 36 -0.29 0.54 13.76
C ARG A 36 -0.27 1.31 12.47
N TYR A 37 -1.29 2.12 12.29
CA TYR A 37 -1.49 2.90 11.08
C TYR A 37 -0.87 4.28 11.29
N HIS A 38 0.34 4.45 10.78
CA HIS A 38 1.11 5.68 10.93
C HIS A 38 0.75 6.74 9.91
N THR A 39 0.24 6.33 8.75
CA THR A 39 -0.11 7.21 7.64
C THR A 39 -1.53 6.99 7.13
N SER A 40 -2.08 8.02 6.49
CA SER A 40 -3.37 7.95 5.81
C SER A 40 -3.31 6.91 4.70
N ARG A 41 -4.34 6.07 4.56
CA ARG A 41 -4.41 5.01 3.54
C ARG A 41 -5.59 5.26 2.61
N LYS A 42 -5.33 5.37 1.30
CA LYS A 42 -6.37 5.61 0.28
C LYS A 42 -6.68 4.32 -0.46
N CYS A 43 -7.94 3.90 -0.47
CA CYS A 43 -8.41 2.84 -1.36
C CYS A 43 -8.68 3.42 -2.75
N LEU A 44 -8.00 2.88 -3.75
CA LEU A 44 -8.13 3.35 -5.14
C LEU A 44 -9.32 2.72 -5.87
N LEU A 45 -10.05 1.79 -5.23
CA LEU A 45 -11.28 1.22 -5.77
C LEU A 45 -12.50 2.09 -5.45
N CYS A 46 -12.56 2.67 -4.25
CA CYS A 46 -13.65 3.55 -3.81
C CYS A 46 -13.22 5.01 -3.61
N ASN A 47 -11.95 5.35 -3.82
CA ASN A 47 -11.35 6.67 -3.61
C ASN A 47 -11.53 7.24 -2.19
N LEU A 48 -11.78 6.38 -1.19
CA LEU A 48 -11.91 6.77 0.20
C LEU A 48 -10.59 6.58 0.96
N PHE A 49 -10.34 7.50 1.88
CA PHE A 49 -9.33 7.30 2.91
C PHE A 49 -9.91 6.42 4.02
N LEU A 50 -9.21 5.34 4.33
CA LEU A 50 -9.58 4.43 5.40
C LEU A 50 -9.38 5.11 6.75
N SER A 51 -10.24 4.77 7.70
CA SER A 51 -10.06 5.26 9.06
C SER A 51 -8.75 4.75 9.67
N LYS A 52 -8.19 5.50 10.62
CA LYS A 52 -6.95 5.11 11.33
C LYS A 52 -7.06 3.80 12.10
N LYS A 53 -8.24 3.18 12.27
CA LYS A 53 -8.39 1.89 12.97
C LYS A 53 -8.75 0.74 12.03
N GLU A 54 -9.15 1.04 10.80
CA GLU A 54 -9.63 0.04 9.85
C GLU A 54 -8.46 -0.72 9.23
N ASN A 55 -8.48 -2.04 9.27
CA ASN A 55 -7.48 -2.84 8.59
C ASN A 55 -7.70 -2.81 7.07
N SER A 56 -6.65 -2.48 6.31
CA SER A 56 -6.74 -2.33 4.86
C SER A 56 -7.12 -3.63 4.14
N LYS A 57 -6.67 -4.79 4.62
CA LYS A 57 -7.06 -6.07 4.02
C LYS A 57 -8.51 -6.39 4.35
N ASN A 58 -8.95 -6.16 5.58
CA ASN A 58 -10.36 -6.35 5.96
C ASN A 58 -11.28 -5.43 5.16
N HIS A 59 -10.89 -4.17 4.95
CA HIS A 59 -11.59 -3.26 4.05
C HIS A 59 -11.79 -3.88 2.65
N LEU A 60 -10.71 -4.38 2.04
CA LEU A 60 -10.77 -5.01 0.71
C LEU A 60 -11.63 -6.29 0.70
N VAL A 61 -11.61 -7.07 1.78
CA VAL A 61 -12.45 -8.27 1.93
C VAL A 61 -13.92 -7.90 1.98
N HIS A 62 -14.29 -6.94 2.84
CA HIS A 62 -15.70 -6.62 3.13
C HIS A 62 -16.34 -5.66 2.12
N ALA A 63 -15.60 -4.66 1.64
CA ALA A 63 -16.12 -3.66 0.70
C ALA A 63 -15.97 -4.09 -0.76
N HIS A 64 -15.00 -4.96 -1.07
CA HIS A 64 -14.62 -5.28 -2.45
C HIS A 64 -14.52 -6.78 -2.75
N ASN A 65 -14.81 -7.66 -1.79
CA ASN A 65 -14.75 -9.12 -1.93
C ASN A 65 -13.37 -9.67 -2.34
N ILE A 66 -12.29 -8.96 -2.00
CA ILE A 66 -10.91 -9.35 -2.35
C ILE A 66 -10.32 -10.13 -1.17
N GLN A 67 -10.30 -11.45 -1.31
CA GLN A 67 -10.00 -12.35 -0.19
C GLN A 67 -8.51 -12.45 0.16
N LYS A 68 -7.62 -12.32 -0.83
CA LYS A 68 -6.17 -12.55 -0.65
C LYS A 68 -5.30 -11.45 -1.25
N PRO A 69 -5.47 -10.19 -0.82
CA PRO A 69 -4.61 -9.12 -1.27
C PRO A 69 -3.21 -9.22 -0.66
N MET A 70 -2.20 -8.72 -1.37
CA MET A 70 -0.78 -8.83 -1.01
C MET A 70 -0.18 -7.46 -0.70
N THR A 71 0.48 -7.32 0.46
CA THR A 71 1.11 -6.07 0.89
C THR A 71 2.59 -6.04 0.50
N CYS A 72 3.08 -4.99 -0.17
CA CYS A 72 4.53 -4.78 -0.29
C CYS A 72 5.09 -4.28 1.03
N ARG A 73 5.97 -5.05 1.65
CA ARG A 73 6.62 -4.65 2.90
C ARG A 73 7.56 -3.43 2.73
N CYS A 74 7.96 -3.15 1.49
CA CYS A 74 8.79 -2.01 1.11
C CYS A 74 8.11 -0.65 1.30
N CYS A 75 6.80 -0.58 1.07
CA CYS A 75 6.05 0.68 1.00
C CYS A 75 4.64 0.59 1.62
N ASP A 76 4.23 -0.60 2.08
CA ASP A 76 2.90 -0.95 2.57
C ASP A 76 1.74 -0.70 1.60
N TRP A 77 2.03 -0.61 0.30
CA TRP A 77 0.99 -0.64 -0.74
C TRP A 77 0.42 -2.05 -0.87
N ILE A 78 -0.86 -2.15 -1.22
CA ILE A 78 -1.57 -3.43 -1.29
C ILE A 78 -2.01 -3.71 -2.73
N PHE A 79 -1.74 -4.92 -3.22
CA PHE A 79 -2.01 -5.38 -4.58
C PHE A 79 -3.06 -6.50 -4.57
N LEU A 80 -3.70 -6.73 -5.72
CA LEU A 80 -4.75 -7.73 -5.84
C LEU A 80 -4.24 -9.16 -5.61
N SER A 81 -3.00 -9.43 -6.03
CA SER A 81 -2.44 -10.78 -6.04
C SER A 81 -0.93 -10.79 -5.83
N ASN A 82 -0.38 -12.00 -5.59
CA ASN A 82 1.06 -12.20 -5.48
C ASN A 82 1.80 -11.78 -6.75
N MET A 83 1.24 -12.10 -7.92
CA MET A 83 1.82 -11.73 -9.22
C MET A 83 1.97 -10.21 -9.36
N GLU A 84 0.92 -9.44 -9.03
CA GLU A 84 0.96 -7.98 -9.13
C GLU A 84 1.94 -7.33 -8.15
N TYR A 85 1.96 -7.83 -6.91
CA TYR A 85 2.97 -7.43 -5.93
C TYR A 85 4.40 -7.74 -6.41
N CYS A 86 4.61 -8.91 -7.03
CA CYS A 86 5.90 -9.28 -7.61
C CYS A 86 6.30 -8.37 -8.77
N HIS A 87 5.38 -8.02 -9.67
CA HIS A 87 5.64 -7.07 -10.76
C HIS A 87 6.05 -5.70 -10.24
N HIS A 88 5.36 -5.16 -9.23
CA HIS A 88 5.76 -3.92 -8.58
C HIS A 88 7.20 -3.99 -8.00
N ARG A 89 7.58 -5.11 -7.38
CA ARG A 89 8.95 -5.28 -6.88
C ARG A 89 9.98 -5.43 -7.98
N MET A 90 9.66 -6.10 -9.08
CA MET A 90 10.54 -6.21 -10.23
C MET A 90 10.76 -4.84 -10.87
N PHE A 91 9.70 -4.03 -10.95
CA PHE A 91 9.78 -2.65 -11.39
C PHE A 91 10.74 -1.83 -10.51
N LEU A 92 10.59 -1.89 -9.19
CA LEU A 92 11.51 -1.24 -8.25
C LEU A 92 12.97 -1.71 -8.39
N LYS A 93 13.22 -2.89 -8.96
CA LYS A 93 14.59 -3.39 -9.25
C LYS A 93 15.08 -3.06 -10.66
N GLY A 94 14.26 -2.42 -11.50
CA GLY A 94 14.56 -2.20 -12.91
C GLY A 94 14.53 -3.48 -13.76
N THR A 95 14.07 -4.61 -13.23
CA THR A 95 13.96 -5.88 -13.99
C THR A 95 12.62 -6.03 -14.72
N ARG A 96 11.78 -5.00 -14.65
CA ARG A 96 10.51 -4.88 -15.35
C ARG A 96 10.26 -3.41 -15.69
N THR A 97 9.63 -3.17 -16.84
CA THR A 97 9.38 -1.83 -17.40
C THR A 97 8.04 -1.21 -16.99
N ASP A 98 7.14 -1.99 -16.39
CA ASP A 98 5.83 -1.54 -15.90
C ASP A 98 5.57 -2.04 -14.47
N SER A 99 4.82 -1.24 -13.70
CA SER A 99 4.37 -1.61 -12.36
C SER A 99 2.88 -1.94 -12.37
N SER A 100 2.50 -2.93 -11.57
CA SER A 100 1.08 -3.20 -11.32
C SER A 100 0.42 -2.08 -10.52
N TYR A 101 -0.90 -1.96 -10.68
CA TYR A 101 -1.72 -0.96 -10.00
C TYR A 101 -2.06 -1.46 -8.57
N PRO A 102 -1.67 -0.75 -7.50
CA PRO A 102 -2.06 -1.11 -6.15
C PRO A 102 -3.54 -0.78 -5.92
N LEU A 103 -4.19 -1.55 -5.07
CA LEU A 103 -5.56 -1.32 -4.60
C LEU A 103 -5.60 -0.28 -3.47
N ILE A 104 -4.58 -0.26 -2.61
CA ILE A 104 -4.46 0.70 -1.51
C ILE A 104 -3.07 1.31 -1.50
N LEU A 105 -3.02 2.63 -1.34
CA LEU A 105 -1.82 3.43 -1.14
C LEU A 105 -1.79 4.06 0.25
N ASN A 106 -0.62 4.54 0.63
CA ASN A 106 -0.42 5.42 1.79
C ASN A 106 0.50 6.59 1.41
N GLU A 107 0.86 7.44 2.36
CA GLU A 107 1.72 8.62 2.15
C GLU A 107 3.23 8.30 2.14
N CYS A 108 3.64 7.10 2.58
CA CYS A 108 5.04 6.71 2.59
C CYS A 108 5.52 6.38 1.15
N PRO A 109 6.68 6.89 0.73
CA PRO A 109 7.19 6.63 -0.60
C PRO A 109 7.59 5.15 -0.79
N PRO A 110 7.63 4.65 -2.04
CA PRO A 110 8.18 3.35 -2.38
C PRO A 110 9.57 3.11 -1.77
N GLY A 111 9.72 2.00 -1.05
CA GLY A 111 10.99 1.65 -0.39
C GLY A 111 11.20 2.30 0.98
N PHE A 112 10.32 3.19 1.45
CA PHE A 112 10.46 3.91 2.72
C PHE A 112 10.84 3.02 3.92
N TYR A 113 10.31 1.80 3.95
CA TYR A 113 10.44 0.94 5.12
C TYR A 113 11.48 -0.18 5.00
N TYR A 114 12.18 -0.29 3.88
CA TYR A 114 13.31 -1.19 3.73
C TYR A 114 14.57 -0.36 3.51
N GLY A 115 15.57 -0.56 4.37
CA GLY A 115 16.83 0.20 4.35
C GLY A 115 17.68 -0.03 3.09
N GLU A 116 18.80 0.69 3.06
CA GLU A 116 19.78 0.81 1.96
C GLU A 116 20.27 -0.53 1.37
N GLU A 117 20.16 -1.64 2.11
CA GLU A 117 20.50 -2.99 1.62
C GLU A 117 19.66 -3.44 0.41
N SER A 118 18.50 -2.83 0.22
CA SER A 118 17.66 -3.11 -0.93
C SER A 118 18.10 -2.26 -2.12
N LYS A 119 18.83 -2.87 -3.06
CA LYS A 119 19.21 -2.29 -4.36
C LYS A 119 17.98 -2.02 -5.24
N TRP A 120 17.24 -0.97 -4.92
CA TRP A 120 16.14 -0.44 -5.72
C TRP A 120 16.67 0.62 -6.69
N LEU A 121 16.14 0.64 -7.90
CA LEU A 121 16.48 1.64 -8.91
C LEU A 121 15.80 2.97 -8.56
N ASP A 122 16.59 4.04 -8.40
CA ASP A 122 16.07 5.35 -7.99
C ASP A 122 15.10 5.93 -9.02
N GLU A 123 15.39 5.77 -10.32
CA GLU A 123 14.45 6.15 -11.40
C GLU A 123 13.07 5.50 -11.22
N SER A 124 13.03 4.21 -10.90
CA SER A 124 11.78 3.49 -10.63
C SER A 124 11.05 4.03 -9.39
N LYS A 125 11.78 4.38 -8.32
CA LYS A 125 11.18 5.01 -7.14
C LYS A 125 10.58 6.35 -7.50
N GLU A 126 11.31 7.21 -8.21
CA GLU A 126 10.87 8.55 -8.58
C GLU A 126 9.59 8.51 -9.42
N ILE A 127 9.50 7.61 -10.39
CA ILE A 127 8.29 7.41 -11.20
C ILE A 127 7.10 7.06 -10.31
N LEU A 128 7.28 6.10 -9.39
CA LEU A 128 6.21 5.68 -8.49
C LEU A 128 5.83 6.75 -7.47
N VAL A 129 6.78 7.55 -6.97
CA VAL A 129 6.51 8.70 -6.10
C VAL A 129 5.68 9.74 -6.83
N LYS A 130 6.07 10.13 -8.06
CA LYS A 130 5.29 11.09 -8.87
C LYS A 130 3.85 10.61 -9.07
N TRP A 131 3.69 9.34 -9.43
CA TRP A 131 2.36 8.73 -9.58
C TRP A 131 1.57 8.68 -8.27
N GLN A 132 2.22 8.30 -7.16
CA GLN A 132 1.60 8.25 -5.83
C GLN A 132 1.05 9.62 -5.42
N MET A 133 1.85 10.69 -5.59
CA MET A 133 1.42 12.04 -5.24
C MET A 133 0.21 12.48 -6.08
N GLY A 134 0.20 12.17 -7.38
CA GLY A 134 -0.96 12.39 -8.23
C GLY A 134 -2.21 11.68 -7.70
N LYS A 135 -2.07 10.41 -7.28
CA LYS A 135 -3.20 9.62 -6.74
C LYS A 135 -3.66 10.06 -5.36
N LEU A 136 -2.78 10.50 -4.48
CA LEU A 136 -3.18 10.99 -3.17
C LEU A 136 -3.92 12.33 -3.28
N ASN A 137 -3.48 13.20 -4.20
CA ASN A 137 -4.06 14.52 -4.43
C ASN A 137 -5.31 14.54 -5.32
N GLU A 138 -5.67 13.42 -5.98
CA GLU A 138 -6.94 13.31 -6.72
C GLU A 138 -8.13 13.53 -5.77
N GLU A 139 -8.78 14.69 -5.88
CA GLU A 139 -10.01 15.04 -5.17
C GLU A 139 -11.16 14.11 -5.59
N ILE A 140 -12.02 13.78 -4.63
CA ILE A 140 -13.25 13.03 -4.90
C ILE A 140 -14.16 13.93 -5.76
N PRO A 141 -14.62 13.50 -6.95
CA PRO A 141 -15.60 14.28 -7.70
C PRO A 141 -16.81 14.54 -6.80
N SER A 142 -17.04 15.81 -6.48
CA SER A 142 -18.14 16.26 -5.64
C SER A 142 -19.47 16.10 -6.39
N THR A 143 -19.99 14.88 -6.44
CA THR A 143 -21.35 14.58 -6.89
C THR A 143 -22.04 13.68 -5.89
N SER A 144 -22.61 14.29 -4.85
CA SER A 144 -23.94 13.91 -4.32
C SER A 144 -24.30 14.88 -3.19
N LYS A 145 -25.01 15.96 -3.57
CA LYS A 145 -25.97 16.57 -2.66
C LYS A 145 -26.99 15.47 -2.33
N ILE A 146 -26.89 14.87 -1.15
CA ILE A 146 -27.95 14.02 -0.62
C ILE A 146 -29.02 14.96 -0.10
N SER A 147 -29.98 15.26 -0.96
CA SER A 147 -31.30 15.73 -0.52
C SER A 147 -31.93 14.59 0.28
N THR A 148 -32.21 14.84 1.55
CA THR A 148 -33.04 13.98 2.38
C THR A 148 -34.45 13.89 1.82
N PRO A 149 -35.05 12.69 1.71
CA PRO A 149 -36.46 12.52 1.96
C PRO A 149 -36.67 11.72 3.24
N SER A 150 -37.46 12.31 4.13
CA SER A 150 -38.12 11.63 5.23
C SER A 150 -39.09 10.55 4.71
N SER A 151 -39.37 9.60 5.60
CA SER A 151 -40.43 8.58 5.66
C SER A 151 -40.21 7.23 4.95
N SER A 152 -40.11 6.21 5.82
CA SER A 152 -40.58 4.81 5.70
C SER A 152 -40.78 4.24 4.30
N ASP A 153 -39.96 3.24 3.95
CA ASP A 153 -40.45 1.92 3.55
C ASP A 153 -39.31 0.90 3.39
N THR A 154 -39.58 -0.32 3.84
CA THR A 154 -38.71 -1.48 3.85
C THR A 154 -38.61 -2.11 2.46
N VAL A 155 -37.49 -1.96 1.73
CA VAL A 155 -37.06 -2.93 0.70
C VAL A 155 -35.54 -2.87 0.52
N SER A 156 -34.85 -3.98 0.77
CA SER A 156 -33.47 -4.21 0.30
C SER A 156 -33.40 -4.20 -1.23
N PRO A 157 -32.32 -3.67 -1.82
CA PRO A 157 -31.68 -4.47 -2.85
C PRO A 157 -30.16 -4.53 -2.66
N ALA A 158 -29.63 -5.74 -2.79
CA ALA A 158 -28.22 -6.00 -2.94
C ALA A 158 -27.65 -5.16 -4.10
N LEU A 159 -26.80 -4.17 -3.78
CA LEU A 159 -25.91 -3.61 -4.78
C LEU A 159 -24.94 -4.72 -5.19
N ARG A 160 -25.16 -5.28 -6.39
CA ARG A 160 -24.12 -6.03 -7.10
C ARG A 160 -22.97 -5.07 -7.37
N SER A 161 -22.00 -5.02 -6.46
CA SER A 161 -20.69 -4.47 -6.76
C SER A 161 -20.04 -5.35 -7.82
N ARG A 162 -20.14 -4.92 -9.07
CA ARG A 162 -19.43 -5.52 -10.21
C ARG A 162 -17.95 -5.54 -9.84
N ALA A 163 -17.34 -6.74 -9.84
CA ALA A 163 -15.89 -6.84 -9.68
C ALA A 163 -15.22 -5.91 -10.71
N PRO A 164 -14.28 -5.04 -10.30
CA PRO A 164 -13.65 -4.13 -11.24
C PRO A 164 -12.95 -4.95 -12.31
N ALA A 165 -13.09 -4.55 -13.57
CA ALA A 165 -12.30 -5.10 -14.66
C ALA A 165 -10.82 -5.06 -14.26
N LYS A 166 -10.09 -6.15 -14.47
CA LYS A 166 -8.64 -6.21 -14.26
C LYS A 166 -8.02 -5.05 -15.05
N LYS A 167 -7.70 -3.94 -14.39
CA LYS A 167 -6.96 -2.85 -15.05
C LYS A 167 -5.58 -3.44 -15.35
N LYS A 168 -5.22 -3.50 -16.64
CA LYS A 168 -3.87 -3.90 -17.06
C LYS A 168 -2.86 -2.98 -16.34
N GLY A 169 -1.69 -3.52 -16.00
CA GLY A 169 -0.62 -2.77 -15.33
C GLY A 169 -0.35 -1.44 -16.03
N PHE A 170 0.11 -0.45 -15.27
CA PHE A 170 0.38 0.87 -15.80
C PHE A 170 1.78 0.89 -16.42
N MET A 171 1.89 1.17 -17.72
CA MET A 171 3.19 1.28 -18.37
C MET A 171 3.79 2.67 -18.08
N ILE A 172 5.11 2.78 -17.84
CA ILE A 172 5.77 4.09 -17.60
C ILE A 172 5.37 5.15 -18.63
N LYS A 173 5.20 4.76 -19.89
CA LYS A 173 4.82 5.65 -21.00
C LYS A 173 3.49 6.40 -20.77
N ASP A 174 2.58 5.82 -19.97
CA ASP A 174 1.29 6.42 -19.66
C ASP A 174 1.42 7.56 -18.61
N ILE A 175 2.55 7.65 -17.87
CA ILE A 175 2.86 8.71 -16.87
C ILE A 175 3.65 9.85 -17.54
N LEU A 176 4.58 9.51 -18.44
CA LEU A 176 5.56 10.46 -18.97
C LEU A 176 5.07 11.22 -20.22
N GLY A 177 3.88 10.91 -20.75
CA GLY A 177 3.28 11.69 -21.83
C GLY A 177 4.12 11.74 -23.11
N TRP A 178 4.91 10.70 -23.41
CA TRP A 178 5.61 10.59 -24.68
C TRP A 178 4.65 10.02 -25.73
N GLY A 179 4.03 10.93 -26.47
CA GLY A 179 3.43 10.68 -27.78
C GLY A 179 4.40 11.00 -28.91
#